data_AF-A0A2U8QWE8-F1
#
_entry.id   AF-A0A2U8QWE8-F1
#
_cell.length_a   1.000
_cell.length_b   1.000
_cell.length_c   1.000
_cell.angle_alpha   90.00
_cell.angle_beta   90.00
_cell.angle_gamma   90.00
#
_symmetry.space_group_name_H-M   'P 1'
#
loop_
_entity.id
_entity.type
_entity.pdbx_description
1 polymer ?
#
loop_
_entity_poly.entity_id
_entity_poly.type
_entity_poly.pdbx_seq_one_letter_code
_entity_poly.pdbx_strand_id
1 'polypeptide(L)'
;MRTKRRRVLDFTFFLVLVVLTVLILLTLDFLEVKSTMEFILYTFFGLELELMGCLAAMVYYNSTNKRNFYLTLTISTFILSDLFFVLYRSLDEIILLRIINTATQTLSYYFYMKYFVEREKMLNN
;
A
#
# COMPACT_ATOMS: atom_id res chain seq x y z
N MET A 1 -20.36 -29.47 -6.06
CA MET A 1 -19.04 -28.83 -6.31
C MET A 1 -19.25 -27.40 -6.79
N ARG A 2 -18.96 -26.37 -5.97
CA ARG A 2 -18.97 -24.98 -6.46
C ARG A 2 -17.71 -24.76 -7.29
N THR A 3 -17.87 -24.68 -8.60
CA THR A 3 -16.79 -24.31 -9.53
C THR A 3 -16.25 -22.94 -9.13
N LYS A 4 -15.02 -22.89 -8.61
CA LYS A 4 -14.27 -21.67 -8.32
C LYS A 4 -14.03 -20.98 -9.67
N ARG A 5 -14.93 -20.09 -10.09
CA ARG A 5 -14.75 -19.28 -11.31
C ARG A 5 -13.45 -18.49 -11.09
N ARG A 6 -12.39 -18.79 -11.86
CA ARG A 6 -11.17 -18.00 -11.85
C ARG A 6 -11.58 -16.58 -12.23
N ARG A 7 -11.55 -15.71 -11.23
CA ARG A 7 -11.76 -14.28 -11.41
C ARG A 7 -10.51 -13.78 -12.15
N VAL A 8 -10.67 -13.50 -13.45
CA VAL A 8 -9.60 -13.00 -14.32
C VAL A 8 -9.25 -11.59 -13.87
N LEU A 9 -7.98 -11.18 -13.92
CA LEU A 9 -7.58 -9.81 -13.60
C LEU A 9 -8.44 -8.82 -14.41
N ASP A 10 -9.21 -8.00 -13.71
CA ASP A 10 -10.17 -7.08 -14.29
C ASP A 10 -9.52 -5.73 -14.62
N PHE A 11 -10.20 -4.90 -15.40
CA PHE A 11 -9.78 -3.54 -15.74
C PHE A 11 -9.39 -2.72 -14.49
N THR A 12 -10.09 -2.91 -13.36
CA THR A 12 -9.77 -2.25 -12.08
C THR A 12 -8.37 -2.58 -11.57
N PHE A 13 -7.88 -3.80 -11.78
CA PHE A 13 -6.52 -4.17 -11.36
C PHE A 13 -5.46 -3.42 -12.18
N PHE A 14 -5.65 -3.37 -13.51
CA PHE A 14 -4.76 -2.61 -14.39
C PHE A 14 -4.80 -1.11 -14.10
N LEU A 15 -5.97 -0.57 -13.79
CA LEU A 15 -6.12 0.83 -13.38
C LEU A 15 -5.36 1.12 -12.09
N VAL A 16 -5.45 0.25 -11.07
CA VAL A 16 -4.68 0.39 -9.83
C VAL A 16 -3.18 0.34 -10.10
N LEU A 17 -2.72 -0.58 -10.94
CA LEU A 17 -1.31 -0.70 -11.31
C LEU A 17 -0.81 0.59 -11.99
N VAL A 18 -1.51 1.08 -13.01
CA VAL A 18 -1.16 2.33 -13.70
C VAL A 18 -1.14 3.52 -12.73
N VAL A 19 -2.12 3.63 -11.83
CA VAL A 19 -2.16 4.71 -10.83
C VAL A 19 -0.95 4.63 -9.88
N LEU A 20 -0.59 3.43 -9.41
CA LEU A 20 0.56 3.23 -8.54
C LEU A 20 1.88 3.57 -9.26
N THR A 21 2.07 3.09 -10.49
CA THR A 21 3.27 3.39 -11.29
C THR A 21 3.39 4.91 -11.53
N VAL A 22 2.29 5.58 -11.90
CA VAL A 22 2.29 7.04 -12.09
C VAL A 22 2.62 7.79 -10.80
N LEU A 23 2.06 7.37 -9.67
CA LEU A 23 2.37 7.99 -8.37
C LEU A 23 3.85 7.84 -8.00
N ILE A 24 4.46 6.69 -8.27
CA ILE A 24 5.90 6.48 -8.02
C ILE A 24 6.73 7.38 -8.93
N LEU A 25 6.42 7.45 -10.22
CA LEU A 25 7.14 8.31 -11.16
C LEU A 25 7.06 9.78 -10.77
N LEU A 26 5.87 10.26 -10.39
CA LEU A 26 5.69 11.63 -9.88
C LEU A 26 6.50 11.86 -8.61
N THR A 27 6.47 10.91 -7.67
CA THR A 27 7.22 11.03 -6.41
C THR A 27 8.73 11.08 -6.65
N LEU A 28 9.25 10.28 -7.60
CA LEU A 28 10.65 10.28 -8.00
C LEU A 28 11.06 11.58 -8.72
N ASP A 29 10.16 12.17 -9.52
CA ASP A 29 10.43 13.44 -10.21
C ASP A 29 10.44 14.64 -9.24
N PHE A 30 9.62 14.59 -8.18
CA PHE A 30 9.60 15.59 -7.11
C PHE A 30 10.75 15.45 -6.11
N LEU A 31 11.48 14.34 -6.12
CA LEU A 31 12.56 14.09 -5.18
C LEU A 31 13.82 14.90 -5.59
N GLU A 32 14.23 15.86 -4.76
CA GLU A 32 15.53 16.51 -4.88
C GLU A 32 16.66 15.59 -4.39
N VAL A 33 17.03 14.61 -5.22
CA VAL A 33 18.04 13.62 -4.87
C VAL A 33 19.45 14.21 -4.93
N LYS A 34 20.23 14.05 -3.86
CA LYS A 34 21.59 14.60 -3.74
C LYS A 34 22.67 13.65 -4.25
N SER A 35 22.37 12.35 -4.38
CA SER A 35 23.32 11.34 -4.85
C SER A 35 22.68 10.23 -5.68
N THR A 36 23.45 9.61 -6.58
CA THR A 36 23.00 8.45 -7.36
C THR A 36 22.57 7.28 -6.46
N MET A 37 23.22 7.08 -5.31
CA MET A 37 22.84 6.03 -4.36
C MET A 37 21.47 6.28 -3.74
N GLU A 38 21.18 7.52 -3.38
CA GLU A 38 19.88 7.92 -2.84
C GLU A 38 18.76 7.72 -3.89
N PHE A 39 19.01 8.04 -5.17
CA PHE A 39 18.07 7.77 -6.25
C PHE A 39 17.75 6.27 -6.38
N ILE A 40 18.79 5.42 -6.33
CA ILE A 40 18.63 3.96 -6.40
C ILE A 40 17.80 3.45 -5.22
N LEU A 41 18.07 3.93 -4.00
CA LEU A 41 17.32 3.54 -2.79
C LEU A 41 15.84 3.93 -2.91
N TYR A 42 15.53 5.16 -3.33
CA TYR A 42 14.15 5.59 -3.53
C TYR A 42 13.44 4.83 -4.65
N THR A 43 14.18 4.44 -5.70
CA THR A 43 13.63 3.62 -6.79
C THR A 43 13.26 2.22 -6.28
N PHE A 44 14.16 1.55 -5.55
CA PHE A 44 13.86 0.25 -4.95
C PHE A 44 12.69 0.32 -3.96
N PHE A 45 12.64 1.38 -3.15
CA PHE A 45 11.54 1.63 -2.24
C PHE A 45 10.20 1.82 -2.99
N GLY A 46 10.19 2.59 -4.07
CA GLY A 46 9.01 2.73 -4.93
C GLY A 46 8.53 1.39 -5.50
N LEU A 47 9.46 0.56 -6.00
CA LEU A 47 9.14 -0.77 -6.52
C LEU A 47 8.57 -1.70 -5.43
N GLU A 48 9.06 -1.61 -4.20
CA GLU A 48 8.52 -2.35 -3.05
C GLU A 48 7.05 -1.94 -2.79
N LEU A 49 6.76 -0.63 -2.80
CA LEU A 49 5.40 -0.12 -2.63
C LEU A 49 4.47 -0.57 -3.76
N GLU A 50 4.95 -0.60 -5.00
CA GLU A 50 4.21 -1.10 -6.16
C GLU A 50 3.86 -2.58 -6.01
N LEU A 51 4.85 -3.39 -5.61
CA LEU A 51 4.67 -4.83 -5.37
C LEU A 51 3.63 -5.06 -4.26
N MET A 52 3.73 -4.34 -3.14
CA MET A 52 2.77 -4.41 -2.05
C MET A 52 1.35 -4.03 -2.51
N GLY A 53 1.22 -2.97 -3.31
CA GLY A 53 -0.06 -2.53 -3.88
C GLY A 53 -0.67 -3.59 -4.81
N CYS A 54 0.15 -4.19 -5.68
CA CYS A 54 -0.29 -5.28 -6.55
C CYS A 54 -0.78 -6.50 -5.76
N LEU A 55 -0.02 -6.92 -4.74
CA LEU A 55 -0.40 -8.04 -3.87
C LEU A 55 -1.70 -7.74 -3.11
N ALA A 56 -1.86 -6.53 -2.57
CA ALA A 56 -3.08 -6.11 -1.90
C ALA A 56 -4.30 -6.15 -2.84
N ALA A 57 -4.15 -5.63 -4.05
CA ALA A 57 -5.21 -5.65 -5.06
C ALA A 57 -5.59 -7.09 -5.45
N MET A 58 -4.60 -7.98 -5.63
CA MET A 58 -4.85 -9.40 -5.90
C MET A 58 -5.58 -10.10 -4.74
N VAL A 59 -5.19 -9.81 -3.49
CA VAL A 59 -5.80 -10.38 -2.28
C VAL A 59 -7.26 -9.94 -2.13
N TYR A 60 -7.54 -8.65 -2.38
CA TYR A 60 -8.88 -8.08 -2.36
C TYR A 60 -9.76 -8.72 -3.44
N TYR A 61 -9.25 -8.81 -4.67
CA TYR A 61 -10.00 -9.33 -5.80
C TYR A 61 -10.32 -10.83 -5.67
N ASN A 62 -9.36 -11.61 -5.16
CA ASN A 62 -9.51 -13.07 -5.04
C ASN A 62 -10.40 -13.50 -3.87
N SER A 63 -10.64 -12.65 -2.87
CA SER A 63 -11.43 -13.02 -1.70
C SER A 63 -12.14 -11.83 -1.07
N THR A 64 -13.47 -11.90 -1.07
CA THR A 64 -14.38 -10.88 -0.49
C THR A 64 -14.57 -11.04 1.01
N ASN A 65 -13.69 -11.80 1.67
CA ASN A 65 -13.81 -12.04 3.10
C ASN A 65 -13.34 -10.83 3.91
N LYS A 66 -14.02 -10.52 5.03
CA LYS A 66 -13.73 -9.40 5.93
C LYS A 66 -12.26 -9.36 6.36
N ARG A 67 -11.65 -10.52 6.61
CA ARG A 67 -10.23 -10.65 6.91
C ARG A 67 -9.36 -10.01 5.81
N ASN A 68 -9.57 -10.39 4.56
CA ASN A 68 -8.78 -9.91 3.44
C ASN A 68 -9.04 -8.42 3.15
N PHE A 69 -10.24 -7.93 3.45
CA PHE A 69 -10.54 -6.50 3.43
C PHE A 69 -9.68 -5.73 4.41
N TYR A 70 -9.59 -6.16 5.68
CA TYR A 70 -8.70 -5.53 6.66
C TYR A 70 -7.23 -5.59 6.26
N LEU A 71 -6.78 -6.71 5.68
CA LEU A 71 -5.41 -6.82 5.16
C LEU A 71 -5.13 -5.84 4.01
N THR A 72 -6.11 -5.66 3.11
CA THR A 72 -5.99 -4.69 2.02
C THR A 72 -5.89 -3.26 2.58
N LEU A 73 -6.74 -2.92 3.55
CA LEU A 73 -6.68 -1.62 4.24
C LEU A 73 -5.35 -1.39 4.97
N THR A 74 -4.80 -2.41 5.63
CA THR A 74 -3.47 -2.35 6.24
C THR A 74 -2.42 -1.96 5.21
N ILE A 75 -2.36 -2.68 4.08
CA ILE A 75 -1.35 -2.43 3.06
C ILE A 75 -1.55 -1.04 2.41
N SER A 76 -2.78 -0.66 2.09
CA SER A 76 -3.08 0.65 1.51
C SER A 76 -2.68 1.81 2.42
N THR A 77 -2.96 1.70 3.72
CA THR A 77 -2.58 2.74 4.70
C THR A 77 -1.09 2.75 5.00
N PHE A 78 -0.42 1.60 4.91
CA PHE A 78 1.04 1.51 5.02
C PHE A 78 1.73 2.20 3.84
N ILE A 79 1.30 1.90 2.60
CA ILE A 79 1.80 2.58 1.40
C ILE A 79 1.58 4.08 1.48
N LEU A 80 0.41 4.52 1.95
CA LEU A 80 0.11 5.93 2.11
C LEU A 80 1.06 6.59 3.14
N SER A 81 1.30 5.92 4.27
CA SER A 81 2.25 6.39 5.27
C SER A 81 3.64 6.59 4.68
N ASP A 82 4.12 5.59 3.96
CA ASP A 82 5.44 5.60 3.34
C ASP A 82 5.60 6.69 2.28
N LEU A 83 4.57 6.93 1.45
CA LEU A 83 4.56 8.05 0.51
C LEU A 83 4.66 9.40 1.23
N PHE A 84 3.90 9.61 2.30
CA PHE A 84 3.97 10.84 3.08
C PHE A 84 5.30 11.01 3.83
N PHE A 85 5.97 9.92 4.19
CA PHE A 85 7.32 9.96 4.75
C PHE A 85 8.34 10.48 3.72
N VAL A 86 8.29 9.94 2.50
CA VAL A 86 9.15 10.39 1.40
C VAL A 86 8.89 11.86 1.09
N LEU A 87 7.63 12.25 0.91
CA LEU A 87 7.26 13.65 0.65
C LEU A 87 7.68 14.59 1.79
N TYR A 88 7.55 14.17 3.05
CA TYR A 88 8.03 14.94 4.20
C TYR A 88 9.54 15.21 4.12
N ARG A 89 10.32 14.23 3.69
CA ARG A 89 11.77 14.39 3.50
C ARG A 89 12.13 15.26 2.31
N SER A 90 11.32 15.25 1.24
CA SER A 90 11.57 16.03 0.04
C SER A 90 11.12 17.49 0.14
N LEU A 91 10.04 17.78 0.89
CA LEU A 91 9.41 19.11 0.96
C LEU A 91 9.71 19.82 2.29
N ASP A 92 10.98 20.09 2.57
CA ASP A 92 11.43 20.92 3.71
C ASP A 92 10.81 20.56 5.07
N GLU A 93 10.54 19.28 5.31
CA GLU A 93 10.03 18.77 6.59
C GLU A 93 8.72 19.45 7.07
N ILE A 94 7.78 19.69 6.14
CA ILE A 94 6.45 20.22 6.49
C ILE A 94 5.75 19.32 7.54
N ILE A 95 5.45 19.90 8.70
CA ILE A 95 4.84 19.21 9.85
C ILE A 95 3.55 18.46 9.49
N LEU A 96 2.73 19.03 8.60
CA LEU A 96 1.48 18.40 8.17
C LEU A 96 1.72 17.01 7.55
N LEU A 97 2.77 16.86 6.73
CA LEU A 97 3.11 15.58 6.08
C LEU A 97 3.55 14.55 7.12
N ARG A 98 4.28 14.97 8.15
CA ARG A 98 4.67 14.10 9.28
C ARG A 98 3.45 13.61 10.08
N ILE A 99 2.47 14.48 10.32
CA ILE A 99 1.23 14.11 11.02
C ILE A 99 0.46 13.08 10.20
N ILE A 100 0.30 13.32 8.89
CA ILE A 100 -0.40 12.39 8.01
C ILE A 100 0.33 11.04 7.96
N ASN A 101 1.66 11.04 7.81
CA ASN A 101 2.49 9.83 7.89
C ASN A 101 2.22 9.06 9.19
N THR A 102 2.29 9.72 10.35
CA THR A 102 2.10 9.08 11.66
C THR A 102 0.67 8.56 11.84
N ALA A 103 -0.34 9.33 11.40
CA ALA A 103 -1.74 8.95 11.50
C ALA A 103 -2.06 7.74 10.61
N THR A 104 -1.58 7.74 9.38
CA THR A 104 -1.77 6.63 8.43
C THR A 104 -1.02 5.38 8.87
N GLN A 105 0.17 5.53 9.47
CA GLN A 105 0.89 4.42 10.10
C GLN A 105 0.12 3.84 11.29
N THR A 106 -0.43 4.69 12.14
CA THR A 106 -1.25 4.24 13.28
C THR A 106 -2.48 3.49 12.78
N LEU A 107 -3.09 3.99 11.70
CA LEU A 107 -4.25 3.38 11.07
C LEU A 107 -3.91 2.02 10.43
N SER A 108 -2.71 1.87 9.84
CA SER A 108 -2.27 0.58 9.29
C SER A 108 -2.14 -0.48 10.39
N TYR A 109 -1.57 -0.13 11.53
CA TYR A 109 -1.50 -1.02 12.69
C TYR A 109 -2.88 -1.35 13.26
N TYR A 110 -3.80 -0.39 13.30
CA TYR A 110 -5.18 -0.64 13.71
C TYR A 110 -5.86 -1.69 12.82
N PHE A 111 -5.76 -1.54 11.49
CA PHE A 111 -6.33 -2.51 10.55
C PHE A 111 -5.62 -3.86 10.62
N TYR A 112 -4.31 -3.87 10.88
CA TYR A 112 -3.54 -5.09 11.02
C TYR A 112 -4.00 -5.91 12.24
N MET A 113 -4.29 -5.23 13.35
CA MET A 113 -4.90 -5.87 14.52
C MET A 113 -6.29 -6.44 14.19
N LYS A 114 -7.13 -5.69 13.47
CA LYS A 114 -8.44 -6.17 13.02
C LYS A 114 -8.34 -7.40 12.11
N TYR A 115 -7.32 -7.46 11.24
CA TYR A 115 -7.04 -8.63 10.42
C TYR A 115 -6.82 -9.89 11.26
N PHE A 116 -6.02 -9.81 12.33
CA PHE A 116 -5.77 -10.96 13.20
C PHE A 116 -7.01 -11.38 13.99
N VAL A 117 -7.74 -10.43 14.56
CA VAL A 117 -8.99 -10.72 15.28
C VAL A 117 -9.99 -11.43 14.38
N GLU A 118 -10.11 -11.00 13.12
CA GLU A 118 -11.03 -11.63 12.17
C GLU A 118 -10.52 -13.00 11.70
N ARG A 119 -9.21 -13.19 11.59
CA ARG A 119 -8.59 -14.49 11.31
C ARG A 119 -8.88 -15.50 12.42
N GLU A 120 -8.77 -15.09 13.68
CA GLU A 120 -9.01 -15.95 14.84
C GLU A 120 -10.47 -16.39 14.93
N LYS A 121 -11.42 -15.47 14.72
CA LYS A 121 -12.86 -15.79 14.67
C LYS A 121 -13.23 -16.82 13.61
N MET A 122 -12.46 -16.92 12.52
CA MET A 122 -12.68 -17.94 11.48
C MET A 122 -12.07 -19.30 11.83
N LEU A 123 -11.08 -19.34 12.71
CA LEU A 123 -10.45 -20.58 13.15
C LEU A 123 -11.23 -21.23 14.30
N ASN A 124 -11.91 -20.42 15.11
CA ASN A 124 -12.66 -20.87 16.28
C ASN A 124 -14.17 -21.08 16.01
N ASN A 125 -14.62 -20.92 14.76
CA ASN A 125 -15.96 -21.25 14.26
C ASN A 125 -15.89 -22.47 13.35
#